data_AF-A0A1Q3YWW5-F1
#
_entry.id   AF-A0A1Q3YWW5-F1
#
_cell.length_a   1.000
_cell.length_b   1.000
_cell.length_c   1.000
_cell.angle_alpha   90.00
_cell.angle_beta   90.00
_cell.angle_gamma   90.00
#
_symmetry.space_group_name_H-M   'P 1'
#
loop_
_entity.id
_entity.type
_entity.pdbx_description
1 polymer ?
#
loop_
_entity_poly.entity_id
_entity_poly.type
_entity_poly.pdbx_seq_one_letter_code
_entity_poly.pdbx_strand_id
1 'polypeptide(L)'
;MTRVVSSRERRGALDGSTPEELAATALRDDANTPIAFVPLEKRGPRAEAAGRKVSKRIVETHAEDVIATFGENGVKVSMLFCAGDLPNVSTTGLFVLPSTVMTQVVNAVFAAGRLGMFMPIPEQREHFIARWQAPGREVGACRCCQARRHSRSIPPAPRWRRCSPTS
;
A
#
# COMPACT_ATOMS: atom_id res chain seq x y z
N MET A 1 14.18 -20.99 -20.37
CA MET A 1 15.34 -20.44 -19.65
C MET A 1 14.85 -19.22 -18.88
N THR A 2 14.57 -19.35 -17.58
CA THR A 2 13.96 -18.26 -16.78
C THR A 2 15.06 -17.33 -16.34
N ARG A 3 15.15 -16.16 -16.97
CA ARG A 3 16.09 -15.11 -16.57
C ARG A 3 15.67 -14.62 -15.17
N VAL A 4 16.54 -14.79 -14.19
CA VAL A 4 16.31 -14.23 -12.84
C VAL A 4 16.30 -12.71 -12.98
N VAL A 5 15.24 -12.08 -12.47
CA VAL A 5 15.07 -10.62 -12.43
C VAL A 5 16.31 -10.03 -11.77
N SER A 6 17.07 -9.24 -12.53
CA SER A 6 18.30 -8.62 -12.02
C SER A 6 17.97 -7.56 -10.98
N SER A 7 18.94 -7.18 -10.14
CA SER A 7 18.75 -6.08 -9.18
C SER A 7 18.37 -4.74 -9.84
N ARG A 8 18.65 -4.58 -11.15
CA ARG A 8 18.26 -3.40 -11.93
C ARG A 8 16.77 -3.39 -12.32
N GLU A 9 16.11 -4.54 -12.23
CA GLU A 9 14.70 -4.73 -12.55
C GLU A 9 13.83 -4.82 -11.27
N ARG A 10 14.42 -4.50 -10.10
CA ARG A 10 13.72 -4.37 -8.81
C ARG A 10 14.07 -3.04 -8.15
N ARG A 11 13.11 -2.12 -8.10
CA ARG A 11 13.28 -0.78 -7.54
C ARG A 11 12.00 -0.31 -6.84
N GLY A 12 12.15 0.41 -5.73
CA GLY A 12 11.06 1.14 -5.09
C GLY A 12 10.80 2.47 -5.81
N ALA A 13 9.53 2.89 -5.91
CA ALA A 13 9.18 4.14 -6.56
C ALA A 13 9.97 5.33 -5.97
N LEU A 14 10.12 5.38 -4.65
CA LEU A 14 10.80 6.49 -3.96
C LEU A 14 12.31 6.22 -3.74
N ASP A 15 12.90 5.22 -4.40
CA ASP A 15 14.33 4.94 -4.27
C ASP A 15 15.16 6.04 -4.92
N GLY A 16 15.91 6.75 -4.09
CA GLY A 16 16.75 7.89 -4.50
C GLY A 16 16.14 9.25 -4.18
N SER A 17 14.87 9.32 -3.77
CA SER A 17 14.23 10.57 -3.38
C SER A 17 14.81 11.13 -2.08
N THR A 18 14.97 12.45 -2.03
CA THR A 18 15.43 13.17 -0.83
C THR A 18 14.28 13.46 0.13
N PRO A 19 14.56 13.66 1.44
CA PRO A 19 13.52 14.04 2.38
C PRO A 19 12.79 15.34 2.02
N GLU A 20 13.51 16.28 1.42
CA GLU A 20 13.03 17.59 0.98
C GLU A 20 12.07 17.47 -0.21
N GLU A 21 12.42 16.68 -1.23
CA GLU A 21 11.54 16.35 -2.37
C GLU A 21 10.22 15.74 -1.90
N LEU A 22 10.31 14.78 -0.98
CA LEU A 22 9.13 14.13 -0.39
C LEU A 22 8.32 15.07 0.51
N ALA A 23 8.92 16.13 1.06
CA ALA A 23 8.24 17.11 1.90
C ALA A 23 7.58 18.23 1.08
N ALA A 24 8.14 18.56 -0.08
CA ALA A 24 7.65 19.61 -0.96
C ALA A 24 6.26 19.30 -1.55
N THR A 25 5.89 18.03 -1.64
CA THR A 25 4.56 17.63 -2.11
C THR A 25 3.56 17.62 -0.95
N ALA A 26 2.56 18.50 -1.03
CA ALA A 26 1.49 18.55 -0.04
C ALA A 26 0.69 17.24 0.03
N LEU A 27 0.39 16.80 1.26
CA LEU A 27 -0.64 15.80 1.52
C LEU A 27 -1.99 16.51 1.36
N ARG A 28 -2.88 15.96 0.52
CA ARG A 28 -4.17 16.59 0.21
C ARG A 28 -5.29 16.06 1.10
N ASP A 29 -5.36 14.74 1.24
CA ASP A 29 -6.32 14.04 2.08
C ASP A 29 -5.78 12.64 2.42
N ASP A 30 -6.41 11.96 3.39
CA ASP A 30 -5.98 10.64 3.86
C ASP A 30 -6.19 9.52 2.84
N ALA A 31 -7.16 9.68 1.92
CA ALA A 31 -7.40 8.75 0.80
C ALA A 31 -6.28 8.82 -0.27
N ASN A 32 -5.58 9.95 -0.35
CA ASN A 32 -4.46 10.23 -1.24
C ASN A 32 -3.10 10.26 -0.52
N THR A 33 -3.03 9.71 0.70
CA THR A 33 -1.80 9.63 1.48
C THR A 33 -1.41 8.18 1.73
N PRO A 34 -0.70 7.51 0.81
CA PRO A 34 -0.08 6.23 1.12
C PRO A 34 0.97 6.42 2.21
N ILE A 35 1.11 5.39 3.06
CA ILE A 35 2.33 5.25 3.85
C ILE A 35 3.36 4.57 2.95
N ALA A 36 4.42 5.30 2.62
CA ALA A 36 5.62 4.66 2.13
C ALA A 36 6.38 4.06 3.31
N PHE A 37 6.73 2.78 3.22
CA PHE A 37 7.67 2.15 4.14
C PHE A 37 9.08 2.71 3.85
N VAL A 38 9.35 3.89 4.41
CA VAL A 38 10.67 4.51 4.36
C VAL A 38 11.50 3.96 5.54
N PRO A 39 12.76 3.53 5.34
CA PRO A 39 13.67 3.17 6.43
C PRO A 39 13.71 4.25 7.50
N LEU A 40 13.81 3.88 8.79
CA LEU A 40 13.63 4.78 9.93
C LEU A 40 14.47 6.06 9.79
N GLU A 41 15.72 5.88 9.37
CA GLU A 41 16.74 6.90 9.15
C GLU A 41 16.41 7.88 8.00
N LYS A 42 15.47 7.54 7.12
CA LYS A 42 15.03 8.37 5.98
C LYS A 42 13.62 8.96 6.17
N ARG A 43 12.96 8.73 7.31
CA ARG A 43 11.54 9.10 7.51
C ARG A 43 11.29 10.61 7.66
N GLY A 44 12.31 11.41 7.98
CA GLY A 44 12.17 12.87 8.13
C GLY A 44 11.16 13.27 9.23
N PRO A 45 10.68 14.52 9.25
CA PRO A 45 9.87 15.06 10.35
C PRO A 45 8.43 14.54 10.43
N ARG A 46 7.96 13.76 9.44
CA ARG A 46 6.62 13.12 9.39
C ARG A 46 6.69 11.61 9.57
N ALA A 47 7.64 11.14 10.37
CA ALA A 47 7.83 9.73 10.68
C ALA A 47 6.69 9.23 11.58
N GLU A 48 5.99 8.19 11.15
CA GLU A 48 5.12 7.38 12.01
C GLU A 48 5.77 6.02 12.28
N ALA A 49 5.25 5.29 13.28
CA ALA A 49 5.69 3.91 13.54
C ALA A 49 5.61 3.04 12.27
N ALA A 50 4.58 3.25 11.45
CA ALA A 50 4.30 2.50 10.23
C ALA A 50 5.19 2.88 9.02
N GLY A 51 5.80 4.06 8.98
CA GLY A 51 6.54 4.56 7.81
C GLY A 51 6.50 6.09 7.71
N ARG A 52 6.61 6.63 6.50
CA ARG A 52 6.43 8.06 6.21
C ARG A 52 5.15 8.24 5.39
N LYS A 53 4.28 9.16 5.82
CA LYS A 53 3.16 9.62 4.99
C LYS A 53 3.72 10.42 3.81
N VAL A 54 3.42 9.99 2.60
CA VAL A 54 3.84 10.64 1.35
C VAL A 54 2.62 10.89 0.48
N SER A 55 2.71 11.88 -0.40
CA SER A 55 1.61 12.15 -1.33
C SER A 55 1.52 11.02 -2.36
N LYS A 56 0.31 10.57 -2.65
CA LYS A 56 0.08 9.57 -3.71
C LYS A 56 0.62 10.03 -5.06
N ARG A 57 0.48 11.32 -5.37
CA ARG A 57 0.94 11.91 -6.63
C ARG A 57 2.45 11.73 -6.83
N ILE A 58 3.26 11.95 -5.79
CA ILE A 58 4.71 11.74 -5.91
C ILE A 58 5.02 10.25 -6.13
N VAL A 59 4.29 9.34 -5.47
CA VAL A 59 4.45 7.90 -5.70
C VAL A 59 4.09 7.52 -7.14
N GLU A 60 2.99 8.07 -7.68
CA GLU A 60 2.53 7.82 -9.05
C GLU A 60 3.56 8.31 -10.07
N THR A 61 4.01 9.57 -9.97
CA THR A 61 5.02 10.15 -10.88
C THR A 61 6.31 9.34 -10.86
N HIS A 62 6.85 9.03 -9.68
CA HIS A 62 8.07 8.25 -9.59
C HIS A 62 7.89 6.80 -10.08
N ALA A 63 6.71 6.20 -9.87
CA ALA A 63 6.43 4.86 -10.38
C ALA A 63 6.43 4.85 -11.92
N GLU A 64 5.87 5.87 -12.57
CA GLU A 64 5.90 6.03 -14.03
C GLU A 64 7.33 6.06 -14.56
N ASP A 65 8.20 6.87 -13.97
CA ASP A 65 9.62 6.99 -14.37
C ASP A 65 10.37 5.65 -14.26
N VAL A 66 10.15 4.92 -13.16
CA VAL A 66 10.75 3.61 -12.94
C VAL A 66 10.23 2.59 -13.95
N ILE A 67 8.92 2.60 -14.23
CA ILE A 67 8.30 1.66 -15.19
C ILE A 67 8.77 1.97 -16.61
N ALA A 68 8.91 3.24 -17.00
CA ALA A 68 9.47 3.65 -18.28
C ALA A 68 10.91 3.10 -18.44
N THR A 69 11.73 3.25 -17.40
CA THR A 69 13.09 2.69 -17.37
C THR A 69 13.09 1.17 -17.53
N PHE A 70 12.14 0.46 -16.90
CA PHE A 70 12.00 -0.98 -17.12
C PHE A 70 11.63 -1.31 -18.57
N GLY A 71 10.75 -0.52 -19.18
CA GLY A 71 10.36 -0.64 -20.59
C GLY A 71 11.55 -0.48 -21.55
N GLU A 72 12.41 0.50 -21.32
CA GLU A 72 13.66 0.71 -22.08
C GLU A 72 14.61 -0.49 -21.98
N ASN A 73 14.61 -1.20 -20.85
CA ASN A 73 15.37 -2.42 -20.62
C ASN A 73 14.68 -3.69 -21.17
N GLY A 74 13.54 -3.56 -21.86
CA GLY A 74 12.82 -4.66 -22.49
C GLY A 74 11.83 -5.39 -21.59
N VAL A 75 11.57 -4.89 -20.37
CA VAL A 75 10.53 -5.45 -19.48
C VAL A 75 9.15 -5.21 -20.09
N LYS A 76 8.35 -6.28 -20.22
CA LYS A 76 7.00 -6.23 -20.84
C LYS A 76 5.86 -6.12 -19.84
N VAL A 77 6.12 -6.52 -18.59
CA VAL A 77 5.15 -6.51 -17.50
C VAL A 77 5.82 -5.94 -16.26
N SER A 78 5.25 -4.88 -15.71
CA SER A 78 5.70 -4.24 -14.48
C SER A 78 4.65 -4.44 -13.39
N MET A 79 5.09 -4.75 -12.17
CA MET A 79 4.21 -4.90 -11.01
C MET A 79 4.69 -4.00 -9.89
N LEU A 80 3.77 -3.21 -9.33
CA LEU A 80 4.06 -2.37 -8.17
C LEU A 80 3.38 -2.94 -6.93
N PHE A 81 4.18 -3.46 -5.98
CA PHE A 81 3.72 -4.03 -4.71
C PHE A 81 3.24 -2.95 -3.73
N CYS A 82 2.18 -2.22 -4.10
CA CYS A 82 1.50 -1.24 -3.27
C CYS A 82 0.12 -1.76 -2.87
N ALA A 83 -0.29 -1.52 -1.63
CA ALA A 83 -1.64 -1.84 -1.14
C ALA A 83 -2.68 -0.78 -1.53
N GLY A 84 -2.24 0.39 -1.99
CA GLY A 84 -3.11 1.48 -2.42
C GLY A 84 -3.47 1.40 -3.90
N ASP A 85 -4.56 2.07 -4.28
CA ASP A 85 -4.85 2.37 -5.67
C ASP A 85 -3.89 3.42 -6.20
N LEU A 86 -3.56 3.33 -7.49
CA LEU A 86 -2.73 4.29 -8.20
C LEU A 86 -3.39 4.60 -9.57
N PRO A 87 -4.56 5.26 -9.56
CA PRO A 87 -5.39 5.44 -10.75
C PRO A 87 -4.78 6.35 -11.80
N ASN A 88 -3.79 7.18 -11.44
CA ASN A 88 -3.19 8.11 -12.38
C ASN A 88 -1.88 7.61 -13.00
N VAL A 89 -1.44 6.38 -12.69
CA VAL A 89 -0.22 5.82 -13.28
C VAL A 89 -0.48 5.44 -14.73
N SER A 90 0.13 6.19 -15.64
CA SER A 90 0.13 5.97 -17.08
C SER A 90 1.44 5.31 -17.50
N THR A 91 1.36 4.12 -18.10
CA THR A 91 2.56 3.36 -18.50
C THR A 91 2.39 2.72 -19.85
N THR A 92 3.50 2.53 -20.56
CA THR A 92 3.54 1.74 -21.79
C THR A 92 3.77 0.26 -21.42
N GLY A 93 2.83 -0.61 -21.78
CA GLY A 93 2.88 -2.05 -21.47
C GLY A 93 1.93 -2.48 -20.35
N LEU A 94 2.06 -3.74 -19.91
CA LEU A 94 1.16 -4.29 -18.91
C LEU A 94 1.64 -3.89 -17.51
N PHE A 95 0.79 -3.15 -16.78
CA PHE A 95 1.03 -2.76 -15.40
C PHE A 95 0.07 -3.46 -14.46
N VAL A 96 0.62 -4.18 -13.48
CA VAL A 96 -0.15 -4.97 -12.52
C VAL A 96 -0.09 -4.33 -11.14
N LEU A 97 -1.27 -4.00 -10.61
CA LEU A 97 -1.46 -3.64 -9.21
C LEU A 97 -1.99 -4.86 -8.44
N PRO A 98 -1.28 -5.35 -7.41
CA PRO A 98 -1.75 -6.44 -6.58
C PRO A 98 -3.10 -6.16 -5.93
N SER A 99 -3.40 -4.89 -5.62
CA SER A 99 -4.68 -4.46 -5.08
C SER A 99 -5.85 -4.83 -6.01
N THR A 100 -5.72 -4.62 -7.32
CA THR A 100 -6.73 -5.00 -8.33
C THR A 100 -6.92 -6.51 -8.41
N VAL A 101 -5.81 -7.26 -8.47
CA VAL A 101 -5.85 -8.73 -8.53
C VAL A 101 -6.51 -9.29 -7.27
N MET A 102 -6.12 -8.80 -6.09
CA MET A 102 -6.65 -9.26 -4.82
C MET A 102 -8.14 -8.95 -4.67
N THR A 103 -8.59 -7.80 -5.15
CA THR A 103 -10.03 -7.47 -5.18
C THR A 103 -10.82 -8.51 -5.98
N GLN A 104 -10.33 -8.94 -7.14
CA GLN A 104 -11.01 -9.97 -7.93
C GLN A 104 -10.98 -11.34 -7.25
N VAL A 105 -9.85 -11.71 -6.66
CA VAL A 105 -9.73 -12.97 -5.90
C VAL A 105 -10.74 -13.02 -4.75
N VAL A 106 -10.82 -11.98 -3.93
CA VAL A 106 -11.77 -11.92 -2.82
C VAL A 106 -13.21 -11.96 -3.32
N ASN A 107 -13.54 -11.24 -4.40
CA ASN A 107 -14.88 -11.28 -4.97
C ASN A 107 -15.25 -12.66 -5.51
N ALA A 108 -14.30 -13.41 -6.05
CA ALA A 108 -14.51 -14.76 -6.56
C ALA A 108 -14.70 -15.79 -5.44
N VAL A 109 -13.94 -15.69 -4.33
CA VAL A 109 -13.97 -16.69 -3.25
C VAL A 109 -14.93 -16.34 -2.11
N PHE A 110 -15.36 -15.08 -2.01
CA PHE A 110 -16.15 -14.57 -0.89
C PHE A 110 -17.29 -13.66 -1.36
N ALA A 111 -18.42 -14.28 -1.71
CA ALA A 111 -19.58 -13.56 -2.23
C ALA A 111 -20.31 -12.73 -1.15
N ALA A 112 -20.50 -13.25 0.05
CA ALA A 112 -21.26 -12.60 1.13
C ALA A 112 -20.75 -13.03 2.52
N GLY A 113 -21.04 -12.21 3.54
CA GLY A 113 -20.65 -12.45 4.93
C GLY A 113 -19.79 -11.31 5.51
N ARG A 114 -19.00 -11.62 6.54
CA ARG A 114 -18.11 -10.65 7.22
C ARG A 114 -16.68 -10.71 6.71
N LEU A 115 -16.18 -9.60 6.16
CA LEU A 115 -14.80 -9.43 5.74
C LEU A 115 -14.04 -8.56 6.73
N GLY A 116 -12.96 -9.11 7.29
CA GLY A 116 -12.03 -8.41 8.19
C GLY A 116 -10.76 -8.00 7.47
N MET A 117 -10.35 -6.74 7.64
CA MET A 117 -9.17 -6.17 6.96
C MET A 117 -8.17 -5.57 7.96
N PHE A 118 -6.89 -5.79 7.69
CA PHE A 118 -5.80 -5.07 8.36
C PHE A 118 -5.33 -3.91 7.48
N MET A 119 -5.15 -2.74 8.07
CA MET A 119 -4.70 -1.54 7.36
C MET A 119 -3.54 -0.86 8.07
N PRO A 120 -2.62 -0.20 7.34
CA PRO A 120 -1.40 0.34 7.93
C PRO A 120 -1.65 1.59 8.80
N ILE A 121 -2.57 2.48 8.39
CA ILE A 121 -2.93 3.70 9.13
C ILE A 121 -4.43 3.74 9.50
N PRO A 122 -4.77 4.16 10.73
CA PRO A 122 -6.15 4.36 11.18
C PRO A 122 -6.96 5.31 10.29
N GLU A 123 -6.34 6.36 9.77
CA GLU A 123 -7.06 7.42 9.04
C GLU A 123 -7.64 6.92 7.72
N GLN A 124 -7.12 5.81 7.18
CA GLN A 124 -7.63 5.19 5.94
C GLN A 124 -8.78 4.22 6.17
N ARG A 125 -9.29 4.10 7.41
CA ARG A 125 -10.32 3.11 7.75
C ARG A 125 -11.51 3.14 6.83
N GLU A 126 -12.08 4.31 6.64
CA GLU A 126 -13.30 4.50 5.86
C GLU A 126 -13.06 4.21 4.38
N HIS A 127 -11.91 4.64 3.86
CA HIS A 127 -11.49 4.33 2.49
C HIS A 127 -11.37 2.81 2.26
N PHE A 128 -10.73 2.08 3.18
CA PHE A 128 -10.65 0.62 3.08
C PHE A 128 -12.03 -0.04 3.20
N ILE A 129 -12.88 0.41 4.12
CA ILE A 129 -14.24 -0.12 4.24
C ILE A 129 -15.01 0.07 2.92
N ALA A 130 -15.02 1.29 2.39
CA ALA A 130 -15.70 1.63 1.14
C ALA A 130 -15.18 0.80 -0.05
N ARG A 131 -13.86 0.64 -0.18
CA ARG A 131 -13.23 -0.15 -1.25
C ARG A 131 -13.74 -1.59 -1.31
N TRP A 132 -13.93 -2.21 -0.15
CA TRP A 132 -14.20 -3.65 -0.05
C TRP A 132 -15.69 -3.97 0.14
N GLN A 133 -16.55 -2.96 0.24
CA GLN A 133 -18.00 -3.12 0.30
C GLN A 133 -18.54 -3.79 -0.97
N ALA A 134 -19.47 -4.72 -0.79
CA ALA A 134 -20.17 -5.42 -1.86
C ALA A 134 -21.55 -5.87 -1.34
N PRO A 135 -22.53 -6.17 -2.21
CA PRO A 135 -23.83 -6.70 -1.80
C PRO A 135 -23.67 -7.94 -0.91
N GLY A 136 -24.36 -7.96 0.24
CA GLY A 136 -24.27 -9.06 1.20
C GLY A 136 -22.99 -9.13 2.02
N ARG A 137 -22.10 -8.13 1.92
CA ARG A 137 -20.81 -8.09 2.62
C ARG A 137 -20.76 -7.00 3.70
N GLU A 138 -20.48 -7.41 4.93
CA GLU A 138 -20.17 -6.52 6.06
C GLU A 138 -18.65 -6.41 6.20
N VAL A 139 -18.09 -5.19 6.13
CA VAL A 139 -16.63 -4.97 6.14
C VAL A 139 -16.20 -4.29 7.43
N GLY A 140 -15.23 -4.89 8.11
CA GLY A 140 -14.54 -4.29 9.27
C GLY A 140 -13.06 -4.12 8.98
N ALA A 141 -12.49 -2.96 9.32
CA ALA A 141 -11.07 -2.70 9.18
C ALA A 141 -10.45 -2.30 10.54
N CYS A 142 -9.28 -2.88 10.84
CA CYS A 142 -8.50 -2.56 12.02
C CYS A 142 -7.04 -2.24 11.65
N ARG A 143 -6.40 -1.39 12.46
CA ARG A 143 -4.99 -1.08 12.28
C ARG A 143 -4.15 -2.34 12.43
N CYS A 144 -3.21 -2.55 11.52
CA CYS A 144 -2.17 -3.54 11.69
C CYS A 144 -1.32 -3.15 12.89
N CYS A 145 -1.44 -3.90 13.99
CA CYS A 145 -0.49 -3.82 15.07
C CYS A 145 0.85 -4.31 14.54
N GLN A 146 1.80 -3.41 14.29
CA GLN A 146 3.18 -3.84 14.09
C GLN A 146 3.58 -4.61 15.34
N ALA A 147 3.76 -5.93 15.18
CA ALA A 147 4.36 -6.74 16.23
C ALA A 147 5.72 -6.12 16.52
N ARG A 148 5.86 -5.46 17.68
CA ARG A 148 7.18 -5.08 18.18
C ARG A 148 7.95 -6.40 18.24
N ARG A 149 8.99 -6.55 17.42
CA ARG A 149 9.93 -7.68 17.55
C ARG A 149 10.73 -7.48 18.83
N HIS A 150 10.10 -7.70 19.97
CA HIS A 150 10.74 -8.06 21.22
C HIS A 150 9.90 -9.21 21.80
N SER A 151 10.60 -10.28 22.13
CA SER A 151 10.07 -11.59 22.48
C SER A 151 8.98 -11.57 23.55
N ARG A 152 7.89 -12.31 23.30
CA ARG A 152 7.28 -13.37 24.15
C ARG A 152 5.80 -13.53 23.80
N SER A 153 5.42 -14.78 23.51
CA SER A 153 4.06 -15.32 23.34
C SER A 153 3.13 -14.61 22.36
N ILE A 154 2.72 -15.33 21.30
CA ILE A 154 1.57 -14.94 20.47
C ILE A 154 0.34 -14.99 21.38
N PRO A 155 -0.32 -13.86 21.71
CA PRO A 155 -1.57 -13.90 22.46
C PRO A 155 -2.63 -14.62 21.61
N PRO A 156 -3.55 -15.40 22.22
CA PRO A 156 -4.62 -16.04 21.48
C PRO A 156 -5.44 -15.00 20.71
N ALA A 157 -5.90 -15.38 19.53
CA ALA A 157 -6.64 -14.51 18.62
C ALA A 157 -7.74 -13.75 19.40
N PRO A 158 -7.78 -12.41 19.33
CA PRO A 158 -8.83 -11.67 20.01
C PRO A 158 -10.17 -12.08 19.41
N ARG A 159 -11.10 -12.54 20.26
CA ARG A 159 -12.51 -12.58 19.89
C ARG A 159 -12.88 -11.18 19.41
N TRP A 160 -13.47 -11.08 18.23
CA TRP A 160 -14.00 -9.86 17.63
C TRP A 160 -14.89 -9.09 18.63
N ARG A 161 -14.29 -8.29 19.50
CA ARG A 161 -14.98 -7.23 20.23
C ARG A 161 -14.88 -6.01 19.34
N ARG A 162 -16.03 -5.37 19.09
CA ARG A 162 -16.13 -4.13 18.33
C ARG A 162 -14.98 -3.22 18.73
N CYS A 163 -14.14 -2.82 17.78
CA CYS A 163 -13.27 -1.68 17.98
C CYS A 163 -14.20 -0.50 18.28
N SER A 164 -14.24 -0.06 19.52
CA SER A 164 -14.98 1.13 19.93
C SER A 164 -14.42 2.32 19.14
N PRO A 165 -15.28 3.20 18.59
CA PRO A 165 -14.80 4.45 18.02
C PRO A 165 -14.28 5.29 19.18
N THR A 166 -12.98 5.51 19.24
CA THR A 166 -12.41 6.55 20.11
C THR A 166 -12.77 7.89 19.48
N SER A 167 -13.58 8.64 20.23
CA SER A 167 -13.88 10.08 20.13
C SER A 167 -12.63 10.94 19.91
#